data_AF-A0A9W4L0U7-F1
#
_entry.id   AF-A0A9W4L0U7-F1
#
_cell.length_a   1.000
_cell.length_b   1.000
_cell.length_c   1.000
_cell.angle_alpha   90.00
_cell.angle_beta   90.00
_cell.angle_gamma   90.00
#
_symmetry.space_group_name_H-M   'P 1'
#
loop_
_entity.id
_entity.type
_entity.pdbx_description
1 polymer ?
#
loop_
_entity_poly.entity_id
_entity_poly.type
_entity_poly.pdbx_seq_one_letter_code
_entity_poly.pdbx_strand_id
1 'polypeptide(L)'
;METIDKTWMVATGAPLGPFAILDVVGINTAYNISLAKAKATGDPDIEKLANLLKTEYIDKGKIGREAGEGFYKYPNPNLAKTDFLKG
;
A
#
# COMPACT_ATOMS: atom_id res chain seq x y z
N MET A 1 7.08 5.53 -1.34
CA MET A 1 5.61 5.43 -1.49
C MET A 1 5.05 6.69 -2.11
N GLU A 2 5.25 7.86 -1.48
CA GLU A 2 4.73 9.15 -1.96
C GLU A 2 5.01 9.48 -3.43
N THR A 3 6.24 9.28 -3.92
CA THR A 3 6.58 9.58 -5.34
C THR A 3 5.79 8.72 -6.32
N ILE A 4 5.55 7.45 -5.99
CA ILE A 4 4.79 6.53 -6.86
C ILE A 4 3.31 6.93 -6.83
N ASP A 5 2.77 7.22 -5.64
CA ASP A 5 1.39 7.68 -5.51
C ASP A 5 1.16 9.03 -6.22
N LYS A 6 2.07 10.00 -6.04
CA LYS A 6 2.03 11.29 -6.72
C LYS A 6 2.09 11.13 -8.24
N THR A 7 3.03 10.33 -8.74
CA THR A 7 3.15 10.05 -10.18
C THR A 7 1.88 9.40 -10.73
N TRP A 8 1.32 8.43 -10.00
CA TRP A 8 0.08 7.78 -10.39
C TRP A 8 -1.10 8.76 -10.44
N MET A 9 -1.28 9.57 -9.40
CA MET A 9 -2.35 10.57 -9.33
C MET A 9 -2.24 11.62 -10.43
N VAL A 10 -1.02 12.09 -10.72
CA VAL A 10 -0.76 13.06 -11.81
C VAL A 10 -1.01 12.41 -13.17
N ALA A 11 -0.52 11.19 -13.41
CA ALA A 11 -0.60 10.54 -14.70
C ALA A 11 -2.02 10.03 -15.04
N THR A 12 -2.78 9.58 -14.04
CA THR A 12 -4.09 8.94 -14.25
C THR A 12 -5.28 9.83 -13.88
N GLY A 13 -5.06 10.90 -13.12
CA GLY A 13 -6.14 11.70 -12.52
C GLY A 13 -6.85 11.00 -11.36
N ALA A 14 -6.36 9.85 -10.89
CA ALA A 14 -6.94 9.14 -9.77
C ALA A 14 -6.87 9.96 -8.47
N PRO A 15 -7.90 9.90 -7.60
CA PRO A 15 -7.93 10.67 -6.34
C PRO A 15 -6.94 10.15 -5.29
N LEU A 16 -6.45 8.92 -5.43
CA LEU A 16 -5.48 8.27 -4.55
C LEU A 16 -4.49 7.45 -5.38
N GLY A 17 -3.25 7.36 -4.91
CA GLY A 17 -2.25 6.47 -5.48
C GLY A 17 -2.38 5.03 -4.98
N PRO A 18 -1.68 4.07 -5.62
CA PRO A 18 -1.79 2.65 -5.30
C PRO A 18 -1.50 2.31 -3.83
N PHE A 19 -0.52 2.94 -3.18
CA PHE A 19 -0.21 2.64 -1.78
C PHE A 19 -1.28 3.17 -0.83
N ALA A 20 -1.79 4.38 -1.09
CA ALA A 20 -2.92 4.92 -0.35
C ALA A 20 -4.19 4.08 -0.53
N ILE A 21 -4.41 3.51 -1.74
CA ILE A 21 -5.51 2.57 -2.00
C ILE A 21 -5.31 1.27 -1.21
N LEU A 22 -4.10 0.72 -1.16
CA LEU A 22 -3.80 -0.49 -0.38
C LEU A 22 -4.05 -0.28 1.12
N ASP A 23 -3.73 0.90 1.66
CA ASP A 23 -4.03 1.24 3.05
C ASP A 23 -5.54 1.31 3.32
N VAL A 24 -6.35 1.70 2.34
CA VAL A 24 -7.82 1.70 2.45
C VAL A 24 -8.40 0.29 2.34
N VAL A 25 -7.88 -0.54 1.43
CA VAL A 25 -8.32 -1.94 1.24
C VAL A 25 -7.86 -2.84 2.39
N GLY A 26 -6.76 -2.49 3.04
CA GLY A 26 -6.14 -3.25 4.12
C GLY A 26 -5.04 -4.17 3.62
N ILE A 27 -3.89 -4.15 4.32
CA ILE A 27 -2.68 -4.88 3.91
C ILE A 27 -2.86 -6.40 4.03
N ASN A 28 -3.72 -6.87 4.94
CA ASN A 28 -4.10 -8.29 5.04
C ASN A 28 -4.73 -8.81 3.74
N THR A 29 -5.58 -8.01 3.10
CA THR A 29 -6.21 -8.38 1.83
C THR A 29 -5.16 -8.52 0.74
N ALA A 30 -4.25 -7.55 0.63
CA ALA A 30 -3.15 -7.58 -0.32
C ALA A 30 -2.23 -8.79 -0.12
N TYR A 31 -1.87 -9.10 1.13
CA TYR A 31 -1.09 -10.28 1.49
C TYR A 31 -1.76 -11.58 1.03
N ASN A 32 -3.06 -11.75 1.31
CA ASN A 32 -3.79 -12.96 0.94
C ASN A 32 -3.86 -13.15 -0.58
N ILE A 33 -4.05 -12.07 -1.34
CA ILE A 33 -4.04 -12.10 -2.82
C ILE A 33 -2.64 -12.47 -3.33
N SER A 34 -1.59 -11.84 -2.80
CA SER A 34 -0.21 -12.15 -3.19
C SER A 34 0.16 -13.59 -2.86
N LEU A 35 -0.20 -14.09 -1.68
CA LEU A 35 0.06 -15.48 -1.27
C LEU A 35 -0.69 -16.48 -2.16
N ALA A 36 -1.95 -16.22 -2.47
CA ALA A 36 -2.73 -17.07 -3.37
C ALA A 36 -2.11 -17.10 -4.77
N LYS A 37 -1.69 -15.93 -5.29
CA LYS A 37 -1.05 -15.81 -6.59
C LYS A 37 0.31 -16.53 -6.61
N ALA A 38 1.16 -16.34 -5.59
CA ALA A 38 2.44 -17.03 -5.47
C ALA A 38 2.27 -18.55 -5.47
N LYS A 39 1.27 -19.08 -4.73
CA LYS A 39 0.95 -20.51 -4.73
C LYS A 39 0.48 -21.03 -6.09
N ALA A 40 -0.27 -20.21 -6.82
CA ALA A 40 -0.79 -20.60 -8.14
C ALA A 40 0.27 -20.55 -9.25
N THR A 41 1.20 -19.60 -9.19
CA THR A 41 2.18 -19.37 -10.25
C THR A 41 3.57 -19.93 -9.95
N GLY A 42 3.90 -20.18 -8.68
CA GLY A 42 5.25 -20.50 -8.23
C GLY A 42 6.24 -19.34 -8.43
N ASP A 43 5.75 -18.11 -8.57
CA ASP A 43 6.58 -16.94 -8.85
C ASP A 43 7.29 -16.46 -7.57
N PRO A 44 8.63 -16.52 -7.52
CA PRO A 44 9.40 -16.19 -6.32
C PRO A 44 9.32 -14.70 -5.96
N ASP A 45 9.05 -13.82 -6.92
CA ASP A 45 8.96 -12.38 -6.63
C ASP A 45 7.62 -12.03 -5.99
N ILE A 46 6.56 -12.75 -6.34
CA ILE A 46 5.25 -12.62 -5.69
C ILE A 46 5.29 -13.21 -4.27
N GLU A 47 6.03 -14.30 -4.08
CA GLU A 47 6.28 -14.86 -2.75
C GLU A 47 7.05 -13.88 -1.86
N LYS A 48 8.12 -13.27 -2.38
CA LYS A 48 8.86 -12.20 -1.66
C LYS A 48 7.95 -11.04 -1.29
N LEU A 49 7.06 -10.62 -2.19
CA LEU A 49 6.09 -9.57 -1.91
C LEU A 49 5.16 -9.97 -0.76
N ALA A 50 4.59 -11.18 -0.79
CA ALA A 50 3.74 -11.67 0.29
C ALA A 50 4.50 -11.68 1.63
N ASN A 51 5.74 -12.16 1.65
CA ASN A 51 6.57 -12.18 2.85
C ASN A 51 6.86 -10.77 3.38
N LEU A 52 7.17 -9.82 2.50
CA LEU A 52 7.38 -8.42 2.88
C LEU A 52 6.11 -7.80 3.49
N LEU A 53 4.93 -8.00 2.88
CA LEU A 53 3.67 -7.51 3.43
C LEU A 53 3.38 -8.12 4.82
N LYS A 54 3.75 -9.38 5.02
CA LYS A 54 3.61 -10.02 6.32
C LYS A 54 4.56 -9.44 7.37
N THR A 55 5.87 -9.47 7.12
CA THR A 55 6.89 -9.15 8.14
C THR A 55 7.02 -7.66 8.41
N GLU A 56 6.89 -6.81 7.38
CA GLU A 56 7.11 -5.37 7.50
C GLU A 56 5.86 -4.60 7.91
N TYR A 57 4.67 -5.20 7.74
CA TYR A 57 3.41 -4.51 7.97
C TYR A 57 2.50 -5.27 8.94
N ILE A 58 2.01 -6.45 8.55
CA ILE A 58 0.99 -7.19 9.33
C ILE A 58 1.51 -7.54 10.73
N ASP A 59 2.69 -8.15 10.82
CA ASP A 59 3.27 -8.58 12.09
C ASP A 59 3.63 -7.39 13.00
N LYS A 60 3.74 -6.18 12.43
CA LYS A 60 3.99 -4.92 13.15
C LYS A 60 2.70 -4.14 13.45
N GLY A 61 1.52 -4.70 13.15
CA GLY A 61 0.22 -4.05 13.34
C GLY A 61 -0.07 -2.91 12.36
N LYS A 62 0.76 -2.71 11.33
CA LYS A 62 0.59 -1.67 10.32
C LYS A 62 -0.32 -2.16 9.21
N ILE A 63 -1.60 -2.34 9.48
CA ILE A 63 -2.53 -3.02 8.56
C ILE A 63 -3.32 -2.09 7.65
N GLY A 64 -3.05 -0.78 7.69
CA GLY A 64 -3.68 0.23 6.83
C GLY A 64 -4.37 1.33 7.63
N ARG A 65 -5.25 2.06 6.95
CA ARG A 65 -5.93 3.25 7.48
C ARG A 65 -6.70 2.98 8.77
N GLU A 66 -7.37 1.83 8.86
CA GLU A 66 -8.18 1.46 10.03
C GLU A 66 -7.34 1.27 11.30
N ALA A 67 -6.08 0.83 11.17
CA ALA A 67 -5.16 0.67 12.30
C ALA A 67 -4.34 1.93 12.60
N GLY A 68 -4.57 3.03 11.88
CA GLY A 68 -3.82 4.26 12.03
C GLY A 68 -2.45 4.26 11.33
N GLU A 69 -1.96 3.12 10.84
CA GLU A 69 -0.70 3.03 10.10
C GLU A 69 -0.72 1.86 9.10
N GLY A 70 -0.20 2.12 7.90
CA GLY A 70 0.12 1.14 6.86
C GLY A 70 1.35 1.62 6.08
N PHE A 71 1.20 1.84 4.78
CA PHE A 71 2.18 2.59 3.98
C PHE A 71 2.27 4.06 4.38
N TYR A 72 1.18 4.61 4.90
CA TYR A 72 1.10 5.95 5.47
C TYR A 72 0.68 5.93 6.94
N LYS A 73 0.93 7.04 7.63
CA LYS A 73 0.44 7.30 8.98
C LYS A 73 -0.84 8.13 8.94
N TYR A 74 -1.85 7.71 9.70
CA TYR A 74 -3.18 8.32 9.76
C TYR A 74 -3.43 8.91 11.16
N PRO A 75 -4.34 9.90 11.30
CA PRO A 75 -5.29 10.43 10.30
C PRO A 75 -4.72 11.48 9.33
N ASN A 76 -3.49 11.96 9.54
CA ASN A 76 -2.90 13.07 8.79
C ASN A 76 -1.72 12.64 7.91
N PRO A 77 -1.93 11.82 6.87
CA PRO A 77 -0.86 11.43 5.96
C PRO A 77 -0.41 12.61 5.11
N ASN A 78 0.86 12.60 4.66
CA ASN A 78 1.38 13.65 3.76
C ASN A 78 0.57 13.80 2.47
N LEU A 79 -0.06 12.72 1.98
CA LEU A 79 -0.98 12.74 0.83
C LEU A 79 -2.20 13.66 1.03
N ALA A 80 -2.57 14.00 2.27
CA ALA A 80 -3.70 14.88 2.58
C ALA A 80 -3.33 16.37 2.52
N LYS A 81 -2.03 16.70 2.34
CA LYS A 81 -1.60 18.10 2.22
C LYS A 81 -2.01 18.67 0.87
N THR A 82 -2.47 19.92 0.85
CA THR A 82 -2.96 20.61 -0.36
C THR A 82 -1.86 20.86 -1.40
N ASP A 83 -0.60 20.78 -0.99
CA ASP A 83 0.60 20.90 -1.82
C ASP A 83 1.18 19.54 -2.22
N PHE A 84 0.58 18.40 -1.83
CA PHE A 84 1.14 17.08 -2.13
C PHE A 84 1.40 16.87 -3.63
N LEU A 85 0.50 17.35 -4.49
CA LEU A 85 0.64 17.30 -5.94
C LEU A 85 1.42 18.47 -6.53
N LYS A 86 1.62 19.55 -5.78
CA LYS A 86 2.47 20.68 -6.18
C LYS A 86 3.93 20.27 -5.93
N GLY A 87 4.80 20.53 -6.90
CA GLY A 87 6.20 20.10 -6.90
C GLY A 87 6.93 20.57 -5.65
#